data_AF-A0A839UHJ5-F1
#
_entry.id   AF-A0A839UHJ5-F1
#
_cell.length_a   1.000
_cell.length_b   1.000
_cell.length_c   1.000
_cell.angle_alpha   90.00
_cell.angle_beta   90.00
_cell.angle_gamma   90.00
#
_symmetry.space_group_name_H-M   'P 1'
#
loop_
_entity.id
_entity.type
_entity.pdbx_description
1 polymer ?
#
loop_
_entity_poly.entity_id
_entity_poly.type
_entity_poly.pdbx_seq_one_letter_code
_entity_poly.pdbx_strand_id
1 'polypeptide(L)'
;MSRLTGPELLANHPKIVYGFFLLHMLVFGSLGVYFAYWTDSVIELYLFQGFAIYGYLIFYRALFGIDVIGWIVVNVALGIWGVFLEIELFLSVFDKQFSDYGFSRHLVPITYYVMYTFLLRQAMLAVLHGYDTRSVNGLYVVVSILCYGALSWLS
;
A
#
# COMPACT_ATOMS: atom_id res chain seq x y z
N MET A 1 33.39 -2.38 9.87
CA MET A 1 31.94 -2.10 9.95
C MET A 1 31.21 -3.29 9.36
N SER A 2 30.54 -4.10 10.18
CA SER A 2 29.69 -5.19 9.67
C SER A 2 28.53 -4.57 8.88
N ARG A 3 28.29 -5.02 7.65
CA ARG A 3 27.10 -4.62 6.88
C ARG A 3 25.89 -5.28 7.55
N LEU A 4 24.99 -4.48 8.12
CA LEU A 4 23.71 -4.98 8.60
C LEU A 4 22.91 -5.51 7.41
N THR A 5 22.33 -6.70 7.55
CA THR A 5 21.34 -7.24 6.61
C THR A 5 20.00 -6.49 6.76
N GLY A 6 19.13 -6.57 5.75
CA GLY A 6 17.81 -5.91 5.79
C GLY A 6 17.00 -6.25 7.05
N PRO A 7 16.87 -7.54 7.43
CA PRO A 7 16.18 -7.93 8.66
C PRO A 7 16.85 -7.39 9.94
N GLU A 8 18.18 -7.37 9.99
CA GLU A 8 18.91 -6.80 11.15
C GLU A 8 18.68 -5.30 11.28
N LEU A 9 18.63 -4.57 10.17
CA LEU A 9 18.30 -3.14 10.17
C LEU A 9 16.88 -2.90 10.70
N LEU A 10 15.91 -3.71 10.26
CA LEU A 10 14.53 -3.64 10.72
C LEU A 10 14.41 -3.95 12.22
N ALA A 11 15.14 -4.96 12.70
CA ALA A 11 15.13 -5.36 14.10
C ALA A 11 15.75 -4.30 15.04
N ASN A 12 16.86 -3.69 14.61
CA ASN A 12 17.58 -2.71 15.42
C ASN A 12 16.92 -1.32 15.42
N HIS A 13 16.25 -0.94 14.33
CA HIS A 13 15.67 0.40 14.16
C HIS A 13 14.24 0.40 13.57
N PRO A 14 13.29 -0.36 14.14
CA PRO A 14 11.98 -0.59 13.52
C PRO A 14 11.21 0.72 13.29
N LYS A 15 11.20 1.62 14.27
CA LYS A 15 10.46 2.90 14.17
C LYS A 15 10.97 3.78 13.03
N ILE A 16 12.29 3.85 12.85
CA ILE A 16 12.91 4.66 11.80
C ILE A 16 12.62 4.04 10.43
N VAL A 17 12.79 2.73 10.29
CA VAL A 17 12.57 2.02 9.03
C VAL A 17 11.09 2.10 8.63
N TYR A 18 10.16 1.71 9.52
CA TYR A 18 8.73 1.79 9.21
C TYR A 18 8.26 3.22 8.97
N GLY A 19 8.70 4.19 9.80
CA GLY A 19 8.34 5.59 9.63
C GLY A 19 8.82 6.16 8.28
N PHE A 20 10.07 5.88 7.90
CA PHE A 20 10.61 6.27 6.60
C PHE A 20 9.78 5.67 5.47
N PHE A 21 9.60 4.34 5.44
CA PHE A 21 8.89 3.69 4.34
C PHE A 21 7.40 4.08 4.28
N LEU A 22 6.73 4.31 5.42
CA LEU A 22 5.34 4.77 5.44
C LEU A 22 5.23 6.18 4.86
N LEU A 23 6.07 7.12 5.30
CA LEU A 23 6.05 8.48 4.77
C LEU A 23 6.44 8.49 3.28
N HIS A 24 7.48 7.75 2.91
CA HIS A 24 7.96 7.69 1.54
C HIS A 24 6.92 7.09 0.59
N MET A 25 6.30 5.96 0.97
CA MET A 25 5.21 5.35 0.20
C MET A 25 3.98 6.24 0.12
N LEU A 26 3.65 6.99 1.18
CA LEU A 26 2.52 7.93 1.14
C LEU A 26 2.75 9.02 0.09
N VAL A 27 3.94 9.62 0.07
CA VAL A 27 4.31 10.65 -0.91
C VAL A 27 4.32 10.09 -2.33
N PHE A 28 5.01 8.97 -2.55
CA PHE A 28 5.11 8.35 -3.88
C PHE A 28 3.77 7.78 -4.37
N GLY A 29 2.97 7.19 -3.49
CA GLY A 29 1.62 6.72 -3.82
C GLY A 29 0.70 7.87 -4.19
N SER A 30 0.75 8.99 -3.46
CA SER A 30 0.00 10.21 -3.79
C SER A 30 0.42 10.79 -5.14
N LEU A 31 1.73 10.79 -5.44
CA LEU A 31 2.23 11.14 -6.78
C LEU A 31 1.72 10.14 -7.84
N GLY A 32 1.69 8.84 -7.54
CA GLY A 32 1.09 7.82 -8.39
C GLY A 32 -0.36 8.11 -8.76
N VAL A 33 -1.18 8.51 -7.78
CA VAL A 33 -2.57 8.95 -7.99
C VAL A 33 -2.63 10.22 -8.86
N TYR A 34 -1.76 11.20 -8.61
CA TYR A 34 -1.68 12.41 -9.43
C TYR A 34 -1.36 12.08 -10.89
N PHE A 35 -0.32 11.28 -11.15
CA PHE A 35 0.03 10.85 -12.51
C PHE A 35 -1.06 9.97 -13.15
N ALA A 36 -1.89 9.27 -12.37
CA ALA A 36 -2.95 8.44 -12.91
C ALA A 36 -4.12 9.29 -13.45
N TYR A 37 -4.48 10.38 -12.76
CA TYR A 37 -5.75 11.09 -12.99
C TYR A 37 -5.63 12.56 -13.40
N TRP A 38 -4.44 13.17 -13.24
CA TRP A 38 -4.16 14.58 -13.59
C TRP A 38 -3.14 14.74 -14.73
N THR A 39 -2.60 13.66 -15.28
CA THR A 39 -1.79 13.74 -16.50
C THR A 39 -2.37 12.89 -17.62
N ASP A 40 -2.08 13.27 -18.86
CA ASP A 40 -2.60 12.58 -20.05
C ASP A 40 -1.75 11.36 -20.44
N SER A 41 -0.50 11.28 -19.93
CA SER A 41 0.47 10.28 -20.34
C SER A 41 0.50 9.06 -19.42
N VAL A 42 -0.09 7.96 -19.90
CA VAL A 42 0.06 6.64 -19.26
C VAL A 42 1.51 6.18 -19.28
N ILE A 43 2.29 6.57 -20.29
CA ILE A 43 3.72 6.22 -20.39
C ILE A 43 4.50 6.82 -19.23
N GLU A 44 4.29 8.10 -18.92
CA GLU A 44 4.94 8.76 -17.78
C GLU A 44 4.55 8.10 -16.46
N LEU A 45 3.28 7.74 -16.29
CA LEU A 45 2.82 6.99 -15.11
C LEU A 45 3.66 5.72 -14.91
N TYR A 46 3.79 4.87 -15.93
CA TYR A 46 4.54 3.62 -15.79
C TYR A 46 6.04 3.80 -15.72
N LEU A 47 6.61 4.79 -16.42
CA LEU A 47 8.04 5.08 -16.34
C LEU A 47 8.40 5.60 -14.95
N PHE A 48 7.72 6.60 -14.41
CA PHE A 48 8.14 7.12 -13.10
C PHE A 48 7.66 6.23 -11.96
N GLN A 49 6.39 5.87 -11.97
CA GLN A 49 5.76 5.22 -10.83
C GLN A 49 5.89 3.69 -10.88
N GLY A 50 5.88 3.11 -12.08
CA GLY A 50 6.16 1.68 -12.26
C GLY A 50 7.58 1.31 -11.83
N PHE A 51 8.59 2.12 -12.18
CA PHE A 51 9.96 1.90 -11.70
C PHE A 51 10.09 2.08 -10.18
N ALA A 52 9.39 3.05 -9.59
CA ALA A 52 9.35 3.22 -8.13
C ALA A 52 8.74 1.99 -7.44
N ILE A 53 7.60 1.48 -7.93
CA ILE A 53 6.98 0.23 -7.44
C ILE A 53 7.98 -0.93 -7.49
N TYR A 54 8.67 -1.11 -8.61
CA TYR A 54 9.68 -2.17 -8.75
C TYR A 54 10.80 -2.04 -7.69
N GLY A 55 11.29 -0.83 -7.46
CA GLY A 55 12.24 -0.55 -6.38
C GLY A 55 11.71 -0.96 -5.01
N TYR A 56 10.47 -0.61 -4.69
CA TYR A 56 9.85 -1.00 -3.42
C TYR A 56 9.70 -2.52 -3.27
N LEU A 57 9.39 -3.25 -4.35
CA LEU A 57 9.33 -4.71 -4.30
C LEU A 57 10.69 -5.33 -3.95
N ILE A 58 11.79 -4.77 -4.46
CA ILE A 58 13.15 -5.18 -4.08
C ILE A 58 13.40 -4.90 -2.60
N PHE A 59 13.06 -3.71 -2.10
CA PHE A 59 13.23 -3.36 -0.69
C PHE A 59 12.38 -4.25 0.21
N TYR A 60 11.12 -4.51 -0.15
CA TYR A 60 10.21 -5.33 0.66
C TYR A 60 10.72 -6.76 0.74
N ARG A 61 11.21 -7.32 -0.37
CA ARG A 61 11.86 -8.62 -0.36
C ARG A 61 13.10 -8.64 0.53
N ALA A 62 13.92 -7.59 0.48
CA ALA A 62 15.14 -7.50 1.28
C ALA A 62 14.88 -7.31 2.78
N LEU A 63 13.80 -6.61 3.16
CA LEU A 63 13.46 -6.30 4.55
C LEU A 63 12.60 -7.38 5.20
N PHE A 64 11.62 -7.92 4.48
CA PHE A 64 10.59 -8.79 5.05
C PHE A 64 10.72 -10.25 4.63
N GLY A 65 11.53 -10.58 3.61
CA GLY A 65 11.69 -11.94 3.13
C GLY A 65 10.53 -12.42 2.23
N ILE A 66 10.56 -13.72 1.86
CA ILE A 66 9.63 -14.30 0.86
C ILE A 66 8.30 -14.79 1.46
N ASP A 67 8.30 -15.16 2.74
CA ASP A 67 7.14 -15.74 3.44
C ASP A 67 5.96 -14.77 3.57
N VAL A 68 6.22 -13.51 3.23
CA VAL A 68 5.32 -12.39 3.39
C VAL A 68 4.42 -12.18 2.16
N ILE A 69 4.75 -12.84 1.04
CA ILE A 69 3.97 -12.84 -0.20
C ILE A 69 2.55 -13.37 0.01
N GLY A 70 2.36 -14.34 0.92
CA GLY A 70 1.01 -14.86 1.24
C GLY A 70 0.06 -13.79 1.78
N TRP A 71 0.58 -12.85 2.59
CA TRP A 71 -0.21 -11.73 3.13
C TRP A 71 -0.45 -10.63 2.11
N ILE A 72 0.44 -10.48 1.13
CA ILE A 72 0.20 -9.57 0.01
C ILE A 72 -1.06 -10.01 -0.74
N VAL A 73 -1.33 -11.32 -0.92
CA VAL A 73 -2.56 -11.79 -1.59
C VAL A 73 -3.84 -11.39 -0.84
N VAL A 74 -3.87 -11.55 0.48
CA VAL A 74 -5.02 -11.12 1.31
C VAL A 74 -5.21 -9.61 1.22
N ASN A 75 -4.11 -8.86 1.28
CA ASN A 75 -4.14 -7.40 1.12
C ASN A 75 -4.46 -6.96 -0.31
N VAL A 76 -4.19 -7.79 -1.33
CA VAL A 76 -4.63 -7.54 -2.70
C VAL A 76 -6.14 -7.70 -2.79
N ALA A 77 -6.72 -8.76 -2.21
CA ALA A 77 -8.17 -8.97 -2.27
C ALA A 77 -8.94 -7.86 -1.53
N LEU A 78 -8.55 -7.57 -0.28
CA LEU A 78 -9.13 -6.47 0.49
C LEU A 78 -8.77 -5.11 -0.11
N GLY A 79 -7.55 -4.98 -0.60
CA GLY A 79 -7.03 -3.72 -1.14
C GLY A 79 -7.63 -3.35 -2.48
N ILE A 80 -7.93 -4.30 -3.38
CA ILE A 80 -8.62 -3.99 -4.63
C ILE A 80 -10.02 -3.43 -4.35
N TRP A 81 -10.76 -4.03 -3.41
CA TRP A 81 -12.08 -3.53 -3.04
C TRP A 81 -12.00 -2.15 -2.37
N GLY A 82 -11.14 -2.00 -1.36
CA GLY A 82 -10.94 -0.73 -0.66
C GLY A 82 -10.47 0.38 -1.59
N VAL A 83 -9.48 0.10 -2.45
CA VAL A 83 -8.97 1.05 -3.44
C VAL A 83 -10.04 1.50 -4.40
N PHE A 84 -10.88 0.59 -4.89
CA PHE A 84 -11.93 0.96 -5.81
C PHE A 84 -12.84 2.01 -5.18
N LEU A 85 -13.28 1.77 -3.94
CA LEU A 85 -14.13 2.71 -3.20
C LEU A 85 -13.40 4.02 -2.87
N GLU A 86 -12.15 3.96 -2.43
CA GLU A 86 -11.36 5.14 -2.09
C GLU A 86 -11.04 6.00 -3.33
N ILE A 87 -10.75 5.37 -4.48
CA ILE A 87 -10.55 6.07 -5.74
C ILE A 87 -11.86 6.67 -6.22
N GLU A 88 -12.97 5.94 -6.20
CA GLU A 88 -14.27 6.45 -6.63
C GLU A 88 -14.67 7.67 -5.81
N LEU A 89 -14.55 7.58 -4.48
CA LEU A 89 -14.82 8.69 -3.56
C LEU A 89 -13.86 9.87 -3.79
N PHE A 90 -12.58 9.59 -4.01
CA PHE A 90 -11.60 10.63 -4.27
C PHE A 90 -11.87 11.34 -5.60
N LEU A 91 -12.22 10.59 -6.65
CA LEU A 91 -12.54 11.14 -7.97
C LEU A 91 -13.88 11.90 -7.96
N SER A 92 -14.85 11.46 -7.16
CA SER A 92 -16.16 12.11 -7.08
C SER A 92 -16.07 13.54 -6.54
N VAL A 93 -15.06 13.86 -5.73
CA VAL A 93 -14.75 15.24 -5.28
C VAL A 93 -14.39 16.16 -6.46
N PHE A 94 -13.95 15.59 -7.59
CA PHE A 94 -13.56 16.30 -8.80
C PHE A 94 -14.51 16.04 -9.98
N ASP A 95 -15.74 15.60 -9.71
CA ASP A 95 -16.75 15.27 -10.71
C ASP A 95 -16.27 14.23 -11.74
N LYS A 96 -15.40 13.32 -11.32
CA LYS A 96 -14.85 12.22 -12.12
C LYS A 96 -15.29 10.88 -11.54
N GLN A 97 -15.33 9.86 -12.38
CA GLN A 97 -15.64 8.48 -12.00
C GLN A 97 -14.48 7.56 -12.37
N PHE A 98 -14.38 6.42 -11.67
CA PHE A 98 -13.38 5.40 -12.01
C PHE A 98 -13.53 4.95 -13.47
N SER A 99 -14.76 4.82 -13.98
CA SER A 99 -15.06 4.42 -15.36
C SER A 99 -14.62 5.42 -16.43
N ASP A 100 -14.32 6.66 -16.06
CA ASP A 100 -13.83 7.68 -17.01
C ASP A 100 -12.41 7.38 -17.49
N TYR A 101 -11.70 6.49 -16.79
CA TYR A 101 -10.32 6.14 -17.04
C TYR A 101 -10.18 4.68 -17.47
N GLY A 102 -9.23 4.41 -18.39
CA GLY A 102 -8.90 3.05 -18.76
C GLY A 102 -8.28 2.28 -17.59
N PHE A 103 -8.57 0.97 -17.50
CA PHE A 103 -8.14 0.12 -16.38
C PHE A 103 -6.64 0.22 -16.04
N SER A 104 -5.80 0.41 -17.06
CA SER A 104 -4.35 0.58 -16.92
C SER A 104 -3.95 1.78 -16.06
N ARG A 105 -4.77 2.84 -15.95
CA ARG A 105 -4.45 3.99 -15.07
C ARG A 105 -4.61 3.67 -13.59
N HIS A 106 -5.46 2.70 -13.25
CA HIS A 106 -5.71 2.33 -11.85
C HIS A 106 -4.67 1.33 -11.30
N LEU A 107 -3.95 0.62 -12.16
CA LEU A 107 -2.98 -0.40 -11.73
C LEU A 107 -1.90 0.14 -10.79
N VAL A 108 -1.37 1.33 -11.08
CA VAL A 108 -0.35 1.96 -10.23
C VAL A 108 -0.93 2.37 -8.87
N PRO A 109 -2.04 3.15 -8.78
CA PRO A 109 -2.72 3.42 -7.52
C PRO A 109 -3.07 2.17 -6.70
N ILE A 110 -3.65 1.14 -7.34
CA ILE A 110 -4.01 -0.14 -6.69
C ILE A 110 -2.75 -0.79 -6.09
N THR A 111 -1.66 -0.86 -6.86
CA THR A 111 -0.43 -1.50 -6.41
C THR A 111 0.17 -0.76 -5.21
N TYR A 112 0.23 0.58 -5.26
CA TYR A 112 0.71 1.39 -4.14
C TYR A 112 -0.11 1.16 -2.88
N TYR A 113 -1.43 1.10 -3.01
CA TYR A 113 -2.30 0.87 -1.88
C TYR A 113 -2.09 -0.49 -1.22
N VAL A 114 -2.02 -1.57 -2.02
CA VAL A 114 -1.76 -2.92 -1.51
C VAL A 114 -0.44 -2.95 -0.76
N MET A 115 0.59 -2.32 -1.32
CA MET A 115 1.92 -2.26 -0.69
C MET A 115 1.90 -1.40 0.58
N TYR A 116 1.17 -0.29 0.58
CA TYR A 116 1.04 0.60 1.73
C TYR A 116 0.31 -0.07 2.90
N THR A 117 -0.83 -0.70 2.63
CA THR A 117 -1.62 -1.41 3.64
C THR A 117 -0.88 -2.63 4.19
N PHE A 118 -0.11 -3.31 3.34
CA PHE A 118 0.84 -4.32 3.77
C PHE A 118 1.90 -3.76 4.73
N LEU A 119 2.53 -2.64 4.40
CA LEU A 119 3.53 -2.01 5.25
C LEU A 119 2.93 -1.53 6.58
N LEU A 120 1.71 -0.99 6.55
CA LEU A 120 0.98 -0.58 7.74
C LEU A 120 0.73 -1.77 8.67
N ARG A 121 0.32 -2.93 8.12
CA ARG A 121 0.17 -4.17 8.89
C ARG A 121 1.50 -4.59 9.54
N GLN A 122 2.61 -4.54 8.81
CA GLN A 122 3.93 -4.88 9.37
C GLN A 122 4.35 -3.91 10.48
N ALA A 123 4.11 -2.62 10.29
CA ALA A 123 4.36 -1.61 11.32
C ALA A 123 3.50 -1.86 12.57
N MET A 124 2.22 -2.20 12.40
CA MET A 124 1.33 -2.55 13.51
C MET A 124 1.84 -3.77 14.28
N LEU A 125 2.26 -4.83 13.58
CA LEU A 125 2.83 -6.02 14.23
C LEU A 125 4.11 -5.70 15.03
N ALA A 126 4.95 -4.80 14.52
CA ALA A 126 6.16 -4.38 15.20
C ALA A 126 5.88 -3.50 16.43
N VAL A 127 4.84 -2.65 16.40
CA VAL A 127 4.44 -1.82 17.55
C VAL A 127 3.72 -2.66 18.60
N LEU A 128 2.86 -3.60 18.18
CA LEU A 128 2.10 -4.50 19.04
C LEU A 128 2.91 -5.74 19.44
N HIS A 129 4.24 -5.64 19.53
CA HIS A 129 5.10 -6.73 19.97
C HIS A 129 4.60 -7.30 21.30
N GLY A 130 4.25 -8.60 21.31
CA GLY A 130 3.72 -9.33 22.46
C GLY A 130 2.27 -9.83 22.30
N TYR A 131 1.53 -9.33 21.30
CA TYR A 131 0.19 -9.83 20.98
C TYR A 131 0.25 -11.02 20.01
N ASP A 132 -0.70 -11.95 20.12
CA ASP A 132 -0.83 -13.05 19.16
C ASP A 132 -1.04 -12.50 17.74
N THR A 133 -0.15 -12.91 16.84
CA THR A 133 -0.21 -12.59 15.41
C THR A 133 -1.60 -12.84 14.81
N ARG A 134 -2.33 -13.87 15.26
CA ARG A 134 -3.71 -14.12 14.78
C ARG A 134 -4.67 -13.01 15.18
N SER A 135 -4.56 -12.50 16.40
CA SER A 135 -5.40 -11.41 16.90
C SER A 135 -5.12 -10.10 16.16
N VAL A 136 -3.85 -9.77 15.90
CA VAL A 136 -3.48 -8.57 15.13
C VAL A 136 -3.96 -8.67 13.69
N ASN A 137 -3.81 -9.84 13.07
CA ASN A 137 -4.35 -10.09 11.73
C ASN A 137 -5.87 -9.97 11.68
N GLY A 138 -6.57 -10.55 12.66
CA GLY A 138 -8.02 -10.45 12.79
C GLY A 138 -8.48 -9.01 12.96
N LEU A 139 -7.83 -8.25 13.84
CA LEU A 139 -8.11 -6.83 14.04
C LEU A 139 -7.92 -6.04 12.75
N TYR A 140 -6.81 -6.24 12.04
CA TYR A 140 -6.53 -5.59 10.77
C TYR A 140 -7.63 -5.87 9.74
N VAL A 141 -8.01 -7.14 9.56
CA VAL A 141 -9.07 -7.53 8.61
C VAL A 141 -10.42 -6.93 9.02
N VAL A 142 -10.79 -7.01 10.30
CA VAL A 142 -12.06 -6.46 10.80
C VAL A 142 -12.13 -4.96 10.60
N VAL A 143 -11.07 -4.22 10.95
CA VAL A 143 -11.01 -2.76 10.75
C VAL A 143 -11.11 -2.43 9.25
N SER A 144 -10.39 -3.14 8.38
CA SER A 144 -10.51 -2.97 6.93
C SER A 144 -11.94 -3.18 6.43
N ILE A 145 -12.59 -4.28 6.84
CA ILE A 145 -13.98 -4.58 6.44
C ILE A 145 -14.94 -3.48 6.94
N LEU A 146 -14.78 -3.01 8.17
CA LEU A 146 -15.62 -1.95 8.73
C LEU A 146 -15.41 -0.63 7.98
N CYS A 147 -14.17 -0.25 7.70
CA CYS A 147 -13.86 0.96 6.93
C CYS A 147 -14.42 0.88 5.51
N TYR A 148 -14.18 -0.21 4.79
CA TYR A 148 -14.65 -0.37 3.41
C TYR A 148 -16.17 -0.53 3.35
N GLY A 149 -16.78 -1.24 4.31
CA GLY A 149 -18.23 -1.33 4.43
C GLY A 149 -18.87 0.04 4.68
N ALA A 150 -18.30 0.84 5.58
CA ALA A 150 -18.77 2.20 5.83
C ALA A 150 -18.60 3.09 4.59
N LEU A 151 -17.46 3.03 3.90
CA LEU A 151 -17.23 3.76 2.65
C LEU A 151 -18.23 3.35 1.57
N SER A 152 -18.50 2.05 1.40
CA SER A 152 -19.47 1.55 0.42
C SER A 152 -20.91 2.00 0.68
N TRP A 153 -21.22 2.37 1.93
CA TRP A 153 -22.53 2.90 2.29
C TRP A 153 -22.64 4.41 2.04
N LEU A 154 -21.50 5.11 1.96
CA LEU A 154 -21.41 6.55 1.73
C LEU A 154 -21.22 6.90 0.24
N SER A 155 -20.71 5.97 -0.56
CA SER A 155 -20.56 6.07 -2.02
C SER A 155 -21.84 5.67 -2.74
#